data_AF-A0A6N8YKP4-F1
#
_entry.id   AF-A0A6N8YKP4-F1
#
_cell.length_a   1.000
_cell.length_b   1.000
_cell.length_c   1.000
_cell.angle_alpha   90.00
_cell.angle_beta   90.00
_cell.angle_gamma   90.00
#
_symmetry.space_group_name_H-M   'P 1'
#
loop_
_entity.id
_entity.type
_entity.pdbx_description
1 polymer ?
#
loop_
_entity_poly.entity_id
_entity_poly.type
_entity_poly.pdbx_seq_one_letter_code
_entity_poly.pdbx_strand_id
1 'polypeptide(L)' 'MQETLRIRATVQPGSRIEIVDRHLQVGEEVEVVVSPATTGKRRSAVDILKEAPGHLAFKTAEDVAAYLKEEKESWGR' A
#
# COMPACT_ATOMS: atom_id res chain seq x y z
N MET A 1 -13.55 3.53 15.05
CA MET A 1 -12.50 3.44 14.02
C MET A 1 -12.45 4.81 13.35
N GLN A 2 -11.30 5.49 13.34
CA GLN A 2 -11.14 6.76 12.60
C GLN A 2 -10.89 6.41 11.14
N GLU A 3 -11.76 6.85 10.24
CA GLU A 3 -11.57 6.67 8.80
C GLU A 3 -10.54 7.69 8.31
N THR A 4 -9.33 7.22 7.97
CA THR A 4 -8.30 8.08 7.38
C THR A 4 -8.50 8.12 5.87
N LEU A 5 -8.96 9.27 5.36
CA LEU A 5 -9.12 9.49 3.93
C LEU A 5 -7.79 9.93 3.29
N ARG A 6 -7.32 9.19 2.28
CA ARG A 6 -6.08 9.51 1.55
C ARG A 6 -6.38 10.09 0.18
N ILE A 7 -6.42 11.43 0.09
CA ILE A 7 -6.64 12.15 -1.16
C ILE A 7 -5.29 12.51 -1.80
N ARG A 8 -5.16 12.24 -3.11
CA ARG A 8 -4.00 12.69 -3.90
C ARG A 8 -4.32 14.03 -4.55
N ALA A 9 -3.59 15.07 -4.19
CA ALA A 9 -3.68 16.38 -4.82
C ALA A 9 -2.34 16.76 -5.47
N THR A 10 -2.40 17.49 -6.58
CA THR A 10 -1.23 18.04 -7.27
C THR A 10 -1.12 19.51 -6.92
N VAL A 11 0.11 19.96 -6.61
CA VAL A 11 0.40 21.37 -6.34
C VAL A 11 0.19 22.18 -7.62
N GLN A 12 -0.66 23.20 -7.54
CA GLN A 12 -0.98 24.15 -8.60
C GLN A 12 -0.01 25.35 -8.55
N PRO A 13 0.02 26.20 -9.60
CA PRO A 13 0.78 27.45 -9.58
C PRO A 13 0.47 28.29 -8.33
N GLY A 14 1.50 28.96 -7.80
CA GLY A 14 1.38 29.72 -6.55
C GLY A 14 1.35 28.86 -5.29
N SER A 15 1.85 27.62 -5.35
CA SER A 15 1.94 26.71 -4.19
C SER A 15 0.58 26.38 -3.58
N ARG A 16 -0.47 26.31 -4.41
CA ARG A 16 -1.85 26.02 -3.99
C ARG A 16 -2.16 24.53 -4.10
N ILE A 17 -2.93 24.01 -3.14
CA ILE A 17 -3.50 22.65 -3.17
C ILE A 17 -5.02 22.77 -3.09
N GLU A 18 -5.74 22.01 -3.90
CA GLU A 18 -7.20 21.93 -3.87
C GLU A 18 -7.63 20.50 -3.59
N ILE A 19 -8.52 20.34 -2.60
CA ILE A 19 -9.08 19.06 -2.15
C ILE A 19 -10.57 19.11 -2.45
N VAL A 20 -11.05 18.16 -3.25
CA VAL A 20 -12.47 18.04 -3.60
C VAL A 20 -12.98 16.73 -3.03
N ASP A 21 -13.87 16.82 -2.04
CA ASP A 21 -14.56 15.69 -1.44
C ASP A 21 -16.07 15.96 -1.43
N ARG A 22 -16.86 14.99 -1.90
CA ARG A 22 -18.33 15.09 -1.97
C ARG A 22 -19.03 14.74 -0.66
N HIS A 23 -18.30 14.20 0.31
CA HIS A 23 -18.83 13.76 1.59
C HIS A 23 -18.67 14.80 2.70
N LEU A 24 -17.76 15.77 2.51
CA LEU A 24 -17.58 16.88 3.47
C LEU A 24 -18.74 17.87 3.40
N GLN A 25 -19.23 18.27 4.58
CA GLN A 25 -20.30 19.24 4.70
C GLN A 25 -19.76 20.63 5.05
N VAL A 26 -20.49 21.67 4.63
CA VAL A 26 -20.12 23.05 4.96
C VAL A 26 -20.19 23.25 6.48
N GLY A 27 -19.10 23.74 7.08
CA GLY A 27 -18.98 23.97 8.51
C GLY A 27 -18.44 22.79 9.33
N GLU A 28 -18.16 21.66 8.68
CA GLU A 28 -17.49 20.52 9.30
C GLU A 28 -16.01 20.84 9.60
N GLU A 29 -15.57 20.52 10.81
CA GLU A 29 -14.15 20.65 11.19
C GLU A 29 -13.37 19.47 10.62
N VAL A 30 -12.30 19.77 9.87
CA VAL A 30 -11.47 18.77 9.21
C VAL A 30 -10.00 19.01 9.52
N GLU A 31 -9.25 17.93 9.75
CA GLU A 31 -7.79 17.96 9.86
C GLU A 31 -7.16 17.52 8.55
N VAL A 32 -6.25 18.33 8.00
CA VAL A 32 -5.51 18.02 6.78
C VAL A 32 -4.03 17.86 7.11
N VAL A 33 -3.52 16.63 6.98
CA VAL A 33 -2.10 16.32 7.17
C VAL A 33 -1.40 16.21 5.83
N VAL A 34 -0.45 17.13 5.56
CA VAL A 34 0.34 17.13 4.32
C VAL A 34 1.74 16.62 4.62
N SER A 35 2.15 15.55 3.94
CA SER A 35 3.51 15.02 3.98
C SER A 35 4.14 15.06 2.59
N PRO A 36 5.47 15.23 2.47
CA PRO A 36 6.16 15.05 1.20
C PRO A 36 5.76 13.73 0.54
N ALA A 37 5.41 13.77 -0.74
CA ALA A 37 5.13 12.54 -1.46
C ALA A 37 6.41 11.69 -1.46
N THR A 38 6.35 10.47 -0.95
CA THR A 38 7.39 9.47 -1.20
C THR A 38 7.38 9.21 -2.69
N THR A 39 8.33 9.81 -3.41
CA THR A 39 8.53 9.62 -4.86
C THR A 39 9.07 8.23 -5.20
N GLY A 40 9.24 7.37 -4.20
CA GLY A 40 9.49 5.95 -4.40
C GLY A 40 8.49 5.42 -5.41
N LYS A 41 9.01 5.00 -6.57
CA LYS A 41 8.23 4.34 -7.61
C LYS A 41 7.40 3.29 -6.89
N ARG A 42 6.07 3.41 -6.92
CA ARG A 42 5.19 2.38 -6.35
C ARG A 42 5.35 1.18 -7.25
N ARG A 43 6.30 0.31 -6.89
CA ARG A 43 6.63 -0.87 -7.66
C ARG A 43 5.60 -1.93 -7.35
N SER A 44 5.12 -2.61 -8.38
CA SER A 44 4.31 -3.81 -8.17
C SER A 44 5.17 -4.81 -7.39
N ALA A 45 4.57 -5.46 -6.39
CA ALA A 45 5.23 -6.56 -5.69
C ALA A 45 5.66 -7.65 -6.70
N VAL A 46 4.86 -7.88 -7.73
CA VAL A 46 5.18 -8.81 -8.82
C VAL A 46 6.44 -8.40 -9.58
N ASP A 47 6.60 -7.10 -9.87
CA ASP A 47 7.78 -6.60 -10.58
C ASP A 47 9.04 -6.65 -9.72
N ILE A 48 8.90 -6.52 -8.39
CA ILE A 48 10.01 -6.72 -7.45
C ILE A 48 10.44 -8.19 -7.46
N LEU A 49 9.49 -9.12 -7.40
CA LEU A 49 9.79 -10.57 -7.39
C LEU A 49 10.45 -11.03 -8.70
N LYS A 50 10.07 -10.48 -9.85
CA LYS A 50 10.70 -10.79 -11.15
C LYS A 50 12.17 -10.38 -11.22
N GLU A 51 12.56 -9.32 -10.52
CA GLU A 51 13.94 -8.80 -10.49
C GLU A 51 14.84 -9.49 -9.44
N ALA A 52 14.29 -10.44 -8.66
CA ALA A 52 15.01 -11.14 -7.60
C ALA A 52 15.32 -12.62 -7.88
N PRO A 53 15.71 -13.05 -9.10
CA PRO A 53 16.06 -14.45 -9.32
C PRO A 53 17.27 -14.84 -8.46
N GLY A 54 17.12 -15.87 -7.63
CA GLY A 54 18.15 -16.35 -6.70
C GLY A 54 18.01 -15.87 -5.25
N HIS A 55 17.16 -14.87 -4.98
CA HIS A 55 16.87 -14.37 -3.63
C HIS A 55 15.48 -14.76 -3.12
N LEU A 56 14.72 -15.49 -3.92
CA LEU A 56 13.42 -16.02 -3.51
C LEU A 56 13.61 -17.19 -2.55
N ALA A 57 12.93 -17.16 -1.41
CA ALA A 57 12.92 -18.27 -0.45
C ALA A 57 12.33 -19.56 -1.07
N PHE A 58 11.42 -19.40 -2.02
CA PHE A 58 10.78 -20.49 -2.75
C PHE A 58 10.87 -20.22 -4.25
N LYS A 59 11.16 -21.25 -5.03
CA LYS A 59 11.38 -21.11 -6.49
C LYS A 59 10.08 -21.29 -7.26
N THR A 60 9.15 -22.08 -6.71
CA THR A 60 7.88 -22.43 -7.35
C THR A 60 6.70 -22.20 -6.41
N ALA A 61 5.49 -22.14 -6.97
CA ALA A 61 4.28 -22.04 -6.17
C ALA A 61 4.01 -23.35 -5.40
N GLU A 62 4.41 -24.47 -5.97
CA GLU A 62 4.32 -25.80 -5.38
C GLU A 62 5.17 -25.91 -4.12
N ASP A 63 6.39 -25.34 -4.11
CA ASP A 63 7.25 -25.30 -2.92
C ASP A 63 6.56 -24.54 -1.77
N VAL A 64 5.93 -23.41 -2.07
CA VAL A 64 5.17 -22.62 -1.09
C VAL A 64 3.98 -23.42 -0.56
N ALA A 65 3.25 -24.09 -1.44
CA ALA A 65 2.08 -24.87 -1.06
C ALA A 65 2.46 -26.06 -0.15
N ALA A 66 3.56 -26.75 -0.46
CA ALA A 66 4.09 -27.84 0.37
C ALA A 66 4.50 -27.34 1.76
N TYR A 67 5.26 -26.24 1.83
CA TYR A 67 5.67 -25.63 3.11
C TYR A 67 4.46 -25.23 3.97
N LEU A 68 3.49 -24.52 3.39
CA LEU A 68 2.30 -24.08 4.14
C LEU A 68 1.45 -25.24 4.65
N LYS A 69 1.41 -26.35 3.90
CA LYS A 69 0.73 -27.57 4.33
C LYS A 69 1.42 -28.19 5.54
N GLU A 70 2.74 -28.32 5.50
CA GLU A 70 3.54 -28.85 6.60
C GLU A 70 3.42 -28.01 7.87
N GLU A 71 3.52 -26.68 7.75
CA GLU A 71 3.33 -25.74 8.85
C GLU A 71 1.95 -25.91 9.49
N LYS A 72 0.89 -25.99 8.69
CA LYS A 72 -0.47 -26.17 9.19
C LYS A 72 -0.65 -27.51 9.91
N GLU A 73 -0.07 -28.58 9.39
CA GLU A 73 -0.11 -29.91 10.02
C GLU A 73 0.67 -29.93 11.34
N SER A 74 1.74 -29.13 11.45
CA SER A 74 2.53 -29.01 12.68
C SER A 74 1.77 -28.34 13.84
N TRP A 75 0.80 -27.47 13.55
CA TRP A 75 -0.01 -26.78 14.56
C TRP A 75 -1.19 -27.64 15.07
N GLY A 76 -1.49 -28.74 14.39
CA GLY A 76 -2.52 -29.70 14.80
C GLY A 76 -2.02 -30.81 15.72
N ARG A 77 -0.75 -30.76 16.15
CA ARG A 77 -0.14 -31.66 17.14
C ARG A 77 -0.05 -31.01 18.52
#